data_AF-A0A947W2J6-F1
#
_entry.id   AF-A0A947W2J6-F1
#
_cell.length_a   1.000
_cell.length_b   1.000
_cell.length_c   1.000
_cell.angle_alpha   90.00
_cell.angle_beta   90.00
_cell.angle_gamma   90.00
#
_symmetry.space_group_name_H-M   'P 1'
#
loop_
_entity.id
_entity.type
_entity.pdbx_description
1 polymer ?
#
loop_
_entity_poly.entity_id
_entity_poly.type
_entity_poly.pdbx_seq_one_letter_code
_entity_poly.pdbx_strand_id
1 'polypeptide(L)'
;MLKKIISGGQTGADQGALDAALKCDIPHGGWIPKGRLTESGPLSDKYQLNEMPTGSYSERTEKNITEADGTLVLTHGEPKGGSLLTLKLARKHNKPRLHINLNNSISFNAAREISNWIKETNIEILNVAGTRASEDSAIYEKTLNLLETVFFMGLMETNNSTRSDSLILTPRLLPDSVDEAVAILIHELPLKDRATISSMSEDELSSLHSTLGRYILTNFHLWSGNELLVESCRDYADKLLLHEDDAMAIIIRSLWQQLKKTHSLRIVK
;
A
#
# COMPACT_ATOMS: atom_id res chain seq x y z
N MET A 1 -10.13 9.04 -8.28
CA MET A 1 -9.18 9.73 -7.37
C MET A 1 -9.97 10.23 -6.17
N LEU A 2 -9.43 10.08 -4.97
CA LEU A 2 -10.12 10.52 -3.75
C LEU A 2 -10.29 12.05 -3.76
N LYS A 3 -11.51 12.52 -3.55
CA LYS A 3 -11.86 13.95 -3.50
C LYS A 3 -12.05 14.45 -2.07
N LYS A 4 -12.44 13.57 -1.14
CA LYS A 4 -12.72 13.96 0.24
C LYS A 4 -12.55 12.79 1.21
N ILE A 5 -12.01 13.07 2.40
CA ILE A 5 -12.08 12.17 3.56
C ILE A 5 -13.13 12.69 4.52
N ILE A 6 -14.03 11.83 4.98
CA ILE A 6 -14.95 12.15 6.07
C ILE A 6 -14.78 11.23 7.26
N SER A 7 -15.05 11.74 8.45
CA SER A 7 -15.04 10.97 9.68
C SER A 7 -15.93 11.60 10.75
N GLY A 8 -16.16 10.88 11.86
CA GLY A 8 -17.00 11.39 12.94
C GLY A 8 -16.27 12.10 14.07
N GLY A 9 -14.95 12.30 13.94
CA GLY A 9 -14.16 13.16 14.83
C GLY A 9 -13.82 12.57 16.20
N GLN A 10 -14.13 11.29 16.46
CA GLN A 10 -13.72 10.62 17.69
C GLN A 10 -12.17 10.59 17.80
N THR A 11 -11.65 10.44 19.01
CA THR A 11 -10.21 10.13 19.18
C THR A 11 -9.84 8.83 18.46
N GLY A 12 -8.55 8.60 18.25
CA GLY A 12 -8.07 7.38 17.59
C GLY A 12 -8.20 7.48 16.06
N ALA A 13 -8.84 6.49 15.44
CA ALA A 13 -8.87 6.37 13.98
C ALA A 13 -9.53 7.56 13.28
N ASP A 14 -10.64 8.06 13.84
CA ASP A 14 -11.39 9.17 13.23
C ASP A 14 -10.51 10.44 13.12
N GLN A 15 -9.87 10.86 14.21
CA GLN A 15 -8.93 11.99 14.20
C GLN A 15 -7.67 11.72 13.37
N GLY A 16 -7.13 10.50 13.39
CA GLY A 16 -5.98 10.13 12.55
C GLY A 16 -6.28 10.30 11.06
N ALA A 17 -7.51 10.01 10.64
CA ALA A 17 -7.95 10.21 9.27
C ALA A 17 -8.12 11.69 8.89
N LEU A 18 -8.66 12.50 9.81
CA LEU A 18 -8.80 13.95 9.58
C LEU A 18 -7.44 14.65 9.52
N ASP A 19 -6.49 14.26 10.38
CA ASP A 19 -5.14 14.82 10.34
C ASP A 19 -4.35 14.35 9.10
N ALA A 20 -4.57 13.11 8.62
CA ALA A 20 -4.00 12.66 7.34
C ALA A 20 -4.51 13.51 6.18
N ALA A 21 -5.81 13.78 6.15
CA ALA A 21 -6.41 14.64 5.13
C ALA A 21 -5.83 16.05 5.15
N LEU A 22 -5.70 16.65 6.35
CA LEU A 22 -5.08 17.97 6.53
C LEU A 22 -3.63 18.00 6.05
N LYS A 23 -2.82 16.99 6.41
CA LYS A 23 -1.40 16.93 6.07
C LYS A 23 -1.17 16.71 4.57
N CYS A 24 -2.07 15.97 3.92
CA CYS A 24 -2.03 15.71 2.48
C CYS A 24 -2.78 16.74 1.62
N ASP A 25 -3.29 17.81 2.22
CA ASP A 25 -4.11 18.84 1.55
C ASP A 25 -5.33 18.27 0.80
N ILE A 26 -5.94 17.23 1.39
CA ILE A 26 -7.18 16.62 0.90
C ILE A 26 -8.36 17.29 1.60
N PRO A 27 -9.43 17.68 0.88
CA PRO A 27 -10.66 18.12 1.51
C PRO A 27 -11.13 17.13 2.57
N HIS A 28 -11.46 17.63 3.76
CA HIS A 28 -11.96 16.80 4.85
C HIS A 28 -13.32 17.27 5.34
N GLY A 29 -14.02 16.44 6.13
CA GLY A 29 -15.27 16.81 6.77
C GLY A 29 -15.93 15.64 7.47
N GLY A 30 -17.26 15.67 7.53
CA GLY A 30 -18.07 14.62 8.13
C GLY A 30 -19.04 15.17 9.17
N TRP A 31 -19.65 14.25 9.92
CA TRP A 31 -20.69 14.54 10.90
C TRP A 31 -20.25 14.12 12.30
N ILE A 32 -20.37 15.03 13.26
CA ILE A 32 -20.03 14.86 14.66
C ILE A 32 -21.28 15.05 15.53
N PRO A 33 -21.41 14.42 16.72
CA PRO A 33 -22.54 14.70 17.60
C PRO A 33 -22.66 16.18 17.97
N LYS A 34 -23.88 16.64 18.27
CA LYS A 34 -24.14 17.98 18.82
C LYS A 34 -23.24 18.27 20.02
N GLY A 35 -22.62 19.44 20.02
CA GLY A 35 -21.60 19.84 20.99
C GLY A 35 -20.20 19.32 20.66
N ARG A 36 -19.98 18.86 19.41
CA ARG A 36 -18.71 18.32 18.90
C ARG A 36 -18.11 17.22 19.80
N LEU A 37 -18.96 16.37 20.37
CA LEU A 37 -18.58 15.45 21.44
C LEU A 37 -17.60 14.36 20.98
N THR A 38 -16.51 14.22 21.73
CA THR A 38 -15.56 13.09 21.68
C THR A 38 -15.32 12.56 23.09
N GLU A 39 -14.57 11.47 23.25
CA GLU A 39 -14.19 10.97 24.59
C GLU A 39 -13.27 11.93 25.35
N SER A 40 -12.54 12.81 24.66
CA SER A 40 -11.63 13.79 25.26
C SER A 40 -12.26 15.19 25.39
N GLY A 41 -13.58 15.29 25.23
CA GLY A 41 -14.32 16.55 25.22
C GLY A 41 -14.59 17.07 23.80
N PRO A 42 -15.00 18.34 23.66
CA PRO A 42 -15.33 18.92 22.36
C PRO A 42 -14.16 18.94 21.38
N LEU A 43 -14.38 18.52 20.13
CA LEU A 43 -13.36 18.52 19.09
C LEU A 43 -13.00 19.95 18.66
N SER A 44 -11.71 20.22 18.45
CA SER A 44 -11.19 21.51 17.95
C SER A 44 -11.85 21.96 16.64
N ASP A 45 -12.07 23.27 16.49
CA ASP A 45 -12.65 23.89 15.29
C ASP A 45 -11.74 23.86 14.05
N LYS A 46 -10.47 23.42 14.19
CA LYS A 46 -9.60 23.19 13.04
C LYS A 46 -10.19 22.17 12.05
N TYR A 47 -11.00 21.23 12.55
CA TYR A 47 -11.67 20.21 11.74
C TYR A 47 -13.04 20.69 11.25
N GLN A 48 -13.22 20.73 9.93
CA GLN A 48 -14.42 21.24 9.25
C GLN A 48 -15.57 20.20 9.24
N LEU A 49 -16.06 19.83 10.43
CA LEU A 49 -17.16 18.89 10.62
C LEU A 49 -18.50 19.59 10.83
N ASN A 50 -19.59 18.98 10.33
CA ASN A 50 -20.96 19.41 10.59
C ASN A 50 -21.50 18.77 11.86
N GLU A 51 -22.15 19.55 12.71
CA GLU A 51 -22.81 19.01 13.90
C GLU A 51 -24.15 18.36 13.55
N MET A 52 -24.39 17.20 14.12
CA MET A 52 -25.70 16.55 14.13
C MET A 52 -26.68 17.34 15.02
N PRO A 53 -27.99 17.24 14.78
CA PRO A 53 -29.00 17.82 15.68
C PRO A 53 -29.03 17.18 17.08
N THR A 54 -28.46 15.96 17.22
CA THR A 54 -28.47 15.15 18.45
C THR A 54 -27.05 14.83 18.92
N GLY A 55 -26.92 14.47 20.21
CA GLY A 55 -25.66 13.96 20.78
C GLY A 55 -25.38 12.48 20.46
N SER A 56 -26.11 11.86 19.53
CA SER A 56 -26.08 10.42 19.29
C SER A 56 -24.86 9.99 18.45
N TYR A 57 -23.99 9.17 19.03
CA TYR A 57 -22.86 8.57 18.31
C TYR A 57 -23.29 7.58 17.22
N SER A 58 -24.46 6.95 17.33
CA SER A 58 -24.95 6.05 16.28
C SER A 58 -25.45 6.83 15.08
N GLU A 59 -26.17 7.93 15.30
CA GLU A 59 -26.73 8.74 14.21
C GLU A 59 -25.63 9.42 13.40
N ARG A 60 -24.61 10.00 14.04
CA ARG A 60 -23.44 10.55 13.33
C ARG A 60 -22.72 9.48 12.51
N THR A 61 -22.62 8.25 13.03
CA THR A 61 -21.95 7.14 12.34
C THR A 61 -22.73 6.75 11.10
N GLU A 62 -24.04 6.56 11.23
CA GLU A 62 -24.93 6.25 10.09
C GLU A 62 -24.90 7.36 9.04
N LYS A 63 -24.92 8.63 9.46
CA LYS A 63 -24.84 9.78 8.55
C LYS A 63 -23.56 9.81 7.72
N ASN A 64 -22.39 9.65 8.36
CA ASN A 64 -21.10 9.55 7.67
C ASN A 64 -21.06 8.39 6.66
N ILE A 65 -21.64 7.24 7.00
CA ILE A 65 -21.71 6.09 6.07
C ILE A 65 -22.57 6.43 4.85
N THR A 66 -23.73 7.06 5.06
CA THR A 66 -24.65 7.37 3.94
C THR A 66 -24.12 8.42 2.97
N GLU A 67 -23.30 9.36 3.45
CA GLU A 67 -22.73 10.45 2.65
C GLU A 67 -21.40 10.10 1.97
N ALA A 68 -20.75 9.00 2.36
CA ALA A 68 -19.57 8.49 1.68
C ALA A 68 -19.92 7.51 0.57
N ASP A 69 -19.01 7.35 -0.38
CA ASP A 69 -19.08 6.30 -1.42
C ASP A 69 -18.64 4.95 -0.86
N GLY A 70 -17.74 4.94 0.12
CA GLY A 70 -17.30 3.74 0.83
C GLY A 70 -16.83 4.02 2.25
N THR A 71 -16.83 3.00 3.10
CA THR A 71 -16.38 3.10 4.50
C THR A 71 -15.20 2.17 4.78
N LEU A 72 -14.06 2.75 5.13
CA LEU A 72 -12.89 2.06 5.66
C LEU A 72 -12.98 2.00 7.19
N VAL A 73 -12.79 0.81 7.75
CA VAL A 73 -12.72 0.58 9.20
C VAL A 73 -11.34 0.04 9.58
N LEU A 74 -10.66 0.71 10.50
CA LEU A 74 -9.32 0.35 10.95
C LEU A 74 -9.33 -0.05 12.43
N THR A 75 -8.77 -1.22 12.75
CA THR A 75 -8.67 -1.73 14.12
C THR A 75 -7.39 -2.57 14.31
N HIS A 76 -6.91 -2.70 15.56
CA HIS A 76 -6.02 -3.80 15.93
C HIS A 76 -6.87 -4.97 16.47
N GLY A 77 -6.90 -6.07 15.73
CA GLY A 77 -7.76 -7.22 15.99
C GLY A 77 -9.17 -7.06 15.40
N GLU A 78 -10.06 -7.98 15.79
CA GLU A 78 -11.45 -8.00 15.32
C GLU A 78 -12.25 -6.76 15.78
N PRO A 79 -13.12 -6.22 14.91
CA PRO A 79 -13.89 -5.02 15.22
C PRO A 79 -14.91 -5.29 16.33
N LYS A 80 -14.98 -4.37 17.30
CA LYS A 80 -15.91 -4.40 18.43
C LYS A 80 -16.60 -3.05 18.57
N GLY A 81 -17.64 -2.98 19.43
CA GLY A 81 -18.31 -1.73 19.78
C GLY A 81 -18.70 -0.88 18.57
N GLY A 82 -18.23 0.37 18.55
CA GLY A 82 -18.49 1.34 17.48
C GLY A 82 -18.02 0.87 16.10
N SER A 83 -16.82 0.28 16.00
CA SER A 83 -16.27 -0.22 14.73
C SER A 83 -17.12 -1.34 14.13
N LEU A 84 -17.62 -2.25 14.96
CA LEU A 84 -18.53 -3.31 14.51
C LEU A 84 -19.90 -2.75 14.08
N LEU A 85 -20.41 -1.75 14.80
CA LEU A 85 -21.63 -1.04 14.42
C LEU A 85 -21.47 -0.37 13.05
N THR A 86 -20.35 0.29 12.80
CA THR A 86 -20.02 0.91 11.50
C THR A 86 -20.12 -0.10 10.36
N LEU A 87 -19.49 -1.28 10.50
CA LEU A 87 -19.55 -2.34 9.48
C LEU A 87 -20.97 -2.86 9.25
N LYS A 88 -21.76 -3.02 10.32
CA LYS A 88 -23.17 -3.44 10.23
C LYS A 88 -24.04 -2.40 9.52
N LEU A 89 -23.85 -1.12 9.84
CA LEU A 89 -24.59 -0.02 9.21
C LEU A 89 -24.20 0.17 7.74
N ALA A 90 -22.91 0.08 7.40
CA ALA A 90 -22.46 0.12 6.01
C ALA A 90 -23.10 -1.02 5.18
N ARG A 91 -23.14 -2.23 5.75
CA ARG A 91 -23.85 -3.36 5.13
C ARG A 91 -25.35 -3.09 4.98
N LYS A 92 -26.02 -2.58 6.03
CA LYS A 92 -27.46 -2.24 6.02
C LYS A 92 -27.81 -1.26 4.90
N HIS A 93 -26.94 -0.28 4.63
CA HIS A 93 -27.13 0.74 3.60
C HIS A 93 -26.59 0.36 2.22
N ASN A 94 -26.14 -0.89 2.04
CA ASN A 94 -25.50 -1.36 0.80
C ASN A 94 -24.31 -0.49 0.36
N LYS A 95 -23.60 0.11 1.33
CA LYS A 95 -22.39 0.88 1.08
C LYS A 95 -21.18 -0.06 1.06
N PRO A 96 -20.27 0.08 0.08
CA PRO A 96 -18.98 -0.59 0.09
C PRO A 96 -18.25 -0.37 1.41
N ARG A 97 -17.65 -1.44 1.93
CA ARG A 97 -16.89 -1.39 3.18
C ARG A 97 -15.64 -2.23 3.08
N LEU A 98 -14.56 -1.73 3.66
CA LEU A 98 -13.31 -2.45 3.84
C LEU A 98 -12.93 -2.41 5.31
N HIS A 99 -12.52 -3.54 5.86
CA HIS A 99 -11.97 -3.62 7.21
C HIS A 99 -10.52 -4.07 7.11
N ILE A 100 -9.61 -3.31 7.72
CA ILE A 100 -8.20 -3.67 7.84
C ILE A 100 -7.89 -3.93 9.31
N ASN A 101 -7.41 -5.14 9.59
CA ASN A 101 -6.87 -5.51 10.88
C ASN A 101 -5.35 -5.25 10.89
N LEU A 102 -4.94 -4.20 11.60
CA LEU A 102 -3.57 -3.72 11.63
C LEU A 102 -2.60 -4.62 12.41
N ASN A 103 -3.07 -5.62 13.16
CA ASN A 103 -2.19 -6.63 13.77
C ASN A 103 -1.63 -7.60 12.74
N ASN A 104 -2.36 -7.81 11.64
CA ASN A 104 -2.06 -8.85 10.66
C ASN A 104 -1.54 -8.27 9.34
N SER A 105 -1.40 -6.95 9.25
CA SER A 105 -1.05 -6.26 8.01
C SER A 105 0.24 -5.46 8.17
N ILE A 106 1.23 -5.78 7.35
CA ILE A 106 2.35 -4.87 7.08
C ILE A 106 1.76 -3.59 6.47
N SER A 107 2.15 -2.42 6.96
CA SER A 107 1.50 -1.14 6.65
C SER A 107 1.44 -0.83 5.14
N PHE A 108 2.44 -1.26 4.36
CA PHE A 108 2.43 -1.12 2.90
C PHE A 108 1.40 -2.02 2.20
N ASN A 109 1.23 -3.27 2.65
CA ASN A 109 0.24 -4.19 2.08
C ASN A 109 -1.18 -3.69 2.36
N ALA A 110 -1.45 -3.20 3.58
CA ALA A 110 -2.70 -2.53 3.90
C ALA A 110 -2.93 -1.30 3.01
N ALA A 111 -1.91 -0.47 2.78
CA ALA A 111 -2.04 0.70 1.91
C ALA A 111 -2.39 0.31 0.47
N ARG A 112 -1.74 -0.73 -0.06
CA ARG A 112 -2.04 -1.27 -1.40
C ARG A 112 -3.46 -1.82 -1.49
N GLU A 113 -3.89 -2.59 -0.51
CA GLU A 113 -5.26 -3.12 -0.43
C GLU A 113 -6.30 -2.00 -0.42
N ILE A 114 -6.11 -0.99 0.43
CA ILE A 114 -6.99 0.18 0.50
C ILE A 114 -7.00 0.94 -0.84
N SER A 115 -5.82 1.19 -1.41
CA SER A 115 -5.69 1.91 -2.69
C SER A 115 -6.42 1.20 -3.83
N ASN A 116 -6.24 -0.11 -3.94
CA ASN A 116 -6.94 -0.92 -4.95
C ASN A 116 -8.46 -0.89 -4.73
N TRP A 117 -8.90 -1.11 -3.50
CA TRP A 117 -10.33 -1.08 -3.16
C TRP A 117 -10.98 0.28 -3.49
N ILE A 118 -10.31 1.40 -3.19
CA ILE A 118 -10.78 2.75 -3.53
C ILE A 118 -10.98 2.90 -5.05
N LYS A 119 -10.03 2.41 -5.86
CA LYS A 119 -10.10 2.52 -7.32
C LYS A 119 -11.17 1.61 -7.92
N GLU A 120 -11.14 0.33 -7.57
CA GLU A 120 -12.07 -0.67 -8.12
C GLU A 120 -13.53 -0.33 -7.79
N THR A 121 -13.75 0.29 -6.63
CA THR A 121 -15.07 0.71 -6.18
C THR A 121 -15.45 2.13 -6.63
N ASN A 122 -14.53 2.88 -7.27
CA ASN A 122 -14.70 4.28 -7.65
C ASN A 122 -15.09 5.20 -6.48
N ILE A 123 -14.41 5.06 -5.34
CA ILE A 123 -14.66 5.87 -4.14
C ILE A 123 -14.04 7.27 -4.33
N GLU A 124 -14.87 8.30 -4.28
CA GLU A 124 -14.44 9.71 -4.29
C GLU A 124 -14.51 10.33 -2.89
N ILE A 125 -15.54 9.97 -2.11
CA ILE A 125 -15.72 10.36 -0.72
C ILE A 125 -15.52 9.13 0.18
N LEU A 126 -14.41 9.07 0.89
CA LEU A 126 -14.09 7.97 1.80
C LEU A 126 -14.47 8.34 3.23
N ASN A 127 -15.38 7.56 3.83
CA ASN A 127 -15.56 7.58 5.28
C ASN A 127 -14.49 6.70 5.93
N VAL A 128 -13.78 7.23 6.92
CA VAL A 128 -12.83 6.47 7.73
C VAL A 128 -13.31 6.43 9.18
N ALA A 129 -13.36 5.22 9.73
CA ALA A 129 -13.74 4.94 11.09
C ALA A 129 -12.80 3.92 11.74
N GLY A 130 -12.87 3.77 13.06
CA GLY A 130 -12.11 2.74 13.75
C GLY A 130 -12.18 2.84 15.27
N THR A 131 -11.24 2.15 15.93
CA THR A 131 -11.15 2.14 17.39
C THR A 131 -10.81 3.54 17.93
N ARG A 132 -11.39 3.87 19.08
CA ARG A 132 -11.08 5.12 19.83
C ARG A 132 -9.78 4.99 20.61
N ALA A 133 -9.13 6.12 20.91
CA ALA A 133 -7.81 6.11 21.54
C ALA A 133 -7.79 5.46 22.93
N SER A 134 -8.86 5.59 23.72
CA SER A 134 -8.97 4.94 25.04
C SER A 134 -9.00 3.41 24.99
N GLU A 135 -9.40 2.83 23.86
CA GLU A 135 -9.41 1.37 23.66
C GLU A 135 -8.13 0.88 22.93
N ASP A 136 -7.46 1.78 22.21
CA ASP A 136 -6.27 1.48 21.42
C ASP A 136 -5.44 2.76 21.21
N SER A 137 -4.37 2.91 21.99
CA SER A 137 -3.53 4.12 21.95
C SER A 137 -2.68 4.26 20.68
N ALA A 138 -2.46 3.18 19.94
CA ALA A 138 -1.65 3.18 18.73
C ALA A 138 -2.46 3.47 17.45
N ILE A 139 -3.79 3.37 17.51
CA ILE A 139 -4.65 3.42 16.31
C ILE A 139 -4.60 4.77 15.58
N TYR A 140 -4.41 5.87 16.31
CA TYR A 140 -4.31 7.21 15.72
C TYR A 140 -3.12 7.30 14.76
N GLU A 141 -1.91 7.04 15.27
CA GLU A 141 -0.67 7.12 14.50
C GLU A 141 -0.67 6.12 13.34
N LYS A 142 -1.20 4.91 13.56
CA LYS A 142 -1.30 3.91 12.50
C LYS A 142 -2.26 4.35 11.39
N THR A 143 -3.39 4.95 11.74
CA THR A 143 -4.36 5.46 10.75
C THR A 143 -3.75 6.61 9.94
N LEU A 144 -3.12 7.57 10.61
CA LEU A 144 -2.47 8.72 9.99
C LEU A 144 -1.44 8.27 8.94
N ASN A 145 -0.44 7.49 9.36
CA ASN A 145 0.65 7.05 8.49
C ASN A 145 0.17 6.14 7.34
N LEU A 146 -0.83 5.29 7.61
CA LEU A 146 -1.41 4.42 6.60
C LEU A 146 -2.11 5.22 5.49
N LEU A 147 -2.94 6.20 5.86
CA LEU A 147 -3.66 7.02 4.89
C LEU A 147 -2.74 7.95 4.11
N GLU A 148 -1.69 8.49 4.72
CA GLU A 148 -0.63 9.19 4.00
C GLU A 148 -0.01 8.29 2.92
N THR A 149 0.30 7.05 3.27
CA THR A 149 0.86 6.07 2.31
C THR A 149 -0.12 5.80 1.17
N VAL A 150 -1.40 5.57 1.46
CA VAL A 150 -2.46 5.38 0.45
C VAL A 150 -2.53 6.57 -0.50
N PHE A 151 -2.46 7.79 0.03
CA PHE A 151 -2.52 9.00 -0.78
C PHE A 151 -1.28 9.18 -1.66
N PHE A 152 -0.08 9.00 -1.11
CA PHE A 152 1.15 9.07 -1.89
C PHE A 152 1.17 8.05 -3.02
N MET A 153 0.67 6.83 -2.78
CA MET A 153 0.51 5.82 -3.83
C MET A 153 -0.41 6.32 -4.96
N GLY A 154 -1.53 6.93 -4.63
CA GLY A 154 -2.45 7.51 -5.62
C GLY A 154 -1.81 8.63 -6.45
N LEU A 155 -0.97 9.48 -5.85
CA LEU A 155 -0.24 10.54 -6.56
C LEU A 155 0.83 9.99 -7.52
N MET A 156 1.51 8.91 -7.15
CA MET A 156 2.55 8.31 -8.01
C MET A 156 1.96 7.70 -9.29
N GLU A 157 0.74 7.19 -9.21
CA GLU A 157 0.05 6.60 -10.37
C GLU A 157 -0.51 7.68 -11.31
N THR A 158 -0.99 8.81 -10.78
CA THR A 158 -1.47 9.93 -11.62
C THR A 158 -0.31 10.63 -12.35
N ASN A 159 0.87 10.74 -11.73
CA ASN A 159 2.06 11.31 -12.37
C ASN A 159 2.64 10.41 -13.47
N ASN A 160 2.40 9.10 -13.42
CA ASN A 160 2.72 8.17 -14.50
C ASN A 160 1.68 8.19 -15.64
N SER A 161 0.54 8.88 -15.47
CA SER A 161 -0.52 8.94 -16.48
C SER A 161 -0.18 9.82 -17.70
N THR A 162 0.97 10.52 -17.71
CA THR A 162 1.55 11.14 -18.92
C THR A 162 2.63 10.29 -19.59
N ARG A 163 2.89 9.08 -19.11
CA ARG A 163 3.77 8.09 -19.75
C ARG A 163 3.21 6.68 -19.56
N SER A 164 2.24 6.32 -20.39
CA SER A 164 2.05 4.96 -20.96
C SER A 164 0.59 4.77 -21.35
N ASP A 165 0.25 5.20 -22.57
CA ASP A 165 -0.73 4.45 -23.34
C ASP A 165 -0.15 3.05 -23.57
N SER A 166 -0.94 2.01 -23.27
CA SER A 166 -0.66 0.58 -23.45
C SER A 166 0.04 -0.16 -22.30
N LEU A 167 -0.66 -0.36 -21.18
CA LEU A 167 -0.49 -1.60 -20.41
C LEU A 167 -1.87 -2.21 -20.12
N ILE A 168 -2.33 -3.00 -21.09
CA ILE A 168 -3.29 -4.06 -20.83
C ILE A 168 -2.68 -4.90 -19.69
N LEU A 169 -3.38 -4.95 -18.55
CA LEU A 169 -3.09 -5.81 -17.41
C LEU A 169 -3.06 -7.28 -17.86
N THR A 170 -1.92 -7.76 -18.32
CA THR A 170 -1.56 -9.15 -18.09
C THR A 170 -1.20 -9.28 -16.61
N PRO A 171 -1.71 -10.30 -15.89
CA PRO A 171 -1.21 -10.58 -14.55
C PRO A 171 0.29 -10.83 -14.69
N ARG A 172 1.13 -9.95 -14.14
CA ARG A 172 2.56 -10.22 -14.03
C ARG A 172 2.70 -11.44 -13.12
N LEU A 173 2.90 -12.61 -13.74
CA LEU A 173 3.27 -13.83 -13.05
C LEU A 173 4.58 -13.54 -12.31
N LEU A 174 4.56 -13.67 -10.99
CA LEU A 174 5.78 -13.63 -10.19
C LEU A 174 6.64 -14.83 -10.62
N PRO A 175 7.97 -14.66 -10.79
CA PRO A 175 8.82 -15.78 -11.15
C PRO A 175 8.91 -16.75 -9.97
N ASP A 176 8.69 -18.03 -10.22
CA ASP A 176 8.78 -19.08 -9.19
C ASP A 176 10.21 -19.65 -9.09
N SER A 177 11.10 -19.29 -10.03
CA SER A 177 12.50 -19.74 -10.07
C SER A 177 13.49 -18.68 -10.51
N VAL A 178 14.79 -18.89 -10.21
CA VAL A 178 15.88 -18.00 -10.65
C VAL A 178 15.90 -17.87 -12.18
N ASP A 179 15.68 -18.96 -12.92
CA ASP A 179 15.68 -18.94 -14.39
C ASP A 179 14.52 -18.11 -14.96
N GLU A 180 13.33 -18.21 -14.38
CA GLU A 180 12.19 -17.37 -14.75
C GLU A 180 12.44 -15.90 -14.41
N ALA A 181 12.98 -15.63 -13.22
CA ALA A 181 13.33 -14.29 -12.79
C ALA A 181 14.32 -13.64 -13.76
N VAL A 182 15.36 -14.38 -14.18
CA VAL A 182 16.32 -13.89 -15.17
C VAL A 182 15.67 -13.71 -16.54
N ALA A 183 14.82 -14.63 -16.99
CA ALA A 183 14.12 -14.50 -18.28
C ALA A 183 13.26 -13.23 -18.34
N ILE A 184 12.54 -12.91 -17.26
CA ILE A 184 11.78 -11.67 -17.11
C ILE A 184 12.72 -10.46 -17.22
N LEU A 185 13.83 -10.44 -16.46
CA LEU A 185 14.78 -9.33 -16.50
C LEU A 185 15.40 -9.13 -17.89
N ILE A 186 15.75 -10.20 -18.60
CA ILE A 186 16.28 -10.11 -19.98
C ILE A 186 15.24 -9.53 -20.93
N HIS A 187 13.96 -9.88 -20.74
CA HIS A 187 12.87 -9.35 -21.55
C HIS A 187 12.63 -7.86 -21.29
N GLU A 188 12.66 -7.44 -20.02
CA GLU A 188 12.39 -6.06 -19.61
C GLU A 188 13.58 -5.11 -19.82
N LEU A 189 14.82 -5.60 -19.75
CA LEU A 189 16.00 -4.76 -19.85
C LEU A 189 16.26 -4.25 -21.30
N PRO A 190 16.43 -2.93 -21.49
CA PRO A 190 16.89 -2.38 -22.76
C PRO A 190 18.16 -3.06 -23.25
N LEU A 191 18.34 -3.16 -24.58
CA LEU A 191 19.52 -3.80 -25.19
C LEU A 191 20.83 -3.17 -24.69
N LYS A 192 20.83 -1.85 -24.48
CA LYS A 192 21.98 -1.11 -23.94
C LYS A 192 22.38 -1.61 -22.55
N ASP A 193 21.42 -1.74 -21.65
CA ASP A 193 21.67 -2.15 -20.27
C ASP A 193 22.11 -3.62 -20.21
N ARG A 194 21.52 -4.48 -21.06
CA ARG A 194 21.98 -5.87 -21.23
C ARG A 194 23.44 -5.95 -21.67
N ALA A 195 23.86 -5.11 -22.61
CA ALA A 195 25.25 -5.06 -23.09
C ALA A 195 26.20 -4.46 -22.04
N THR A 196 25.74 -3.47 -21.26
CA THR A 196 26.51 -2.92 -20.14
C THR A 196 26.74 -3.98 -19.08
N ILE A 197 25.68 -4.67 -18.65
CA ILE A 197 25.78 -5.74 -17.64
C ILE A 197 26.66 -6.88 -18.15
N SER A 198 26.51 -7.34 -19.40
CA SER A 198 27.33 -8.43 -19.95
C SER A 198 28.84 -8.12 -19.95
N SER A 199 29.20 -6.84 -19.99
CA SER A 199 30.58 -6.36 -20.02
C SER A 199 31.18 -6.12 -18.62
N MET A 200 30.37 -6.16 -17.55
CA MET A 200 30.85 -5.99 -16.18
C MET A 200 31.71 -7.18 -15.72
N SER A 201 32.68 -6.89 -14.87
CA SER A 201 33.35 -7.88 -14.02
C SER A 201 32.43 -8.31 -12.86
N GLU A 202 32.76 -9.43 -12.23
CA GLU A 202 31.92 -9.97 -11.15
C GLU A 202 31.90 -9.05 -9.92
N ASP A 203 33.03 -8.40 -9.59
CA ASP A 203 33.14 -7.47 -8.46
C ASP A 203 32.27 -6.21 -8.66
N GLU A 204 32.07 -5.79 -9.91
CA GLU A 204 31.24 -4.63 -10.27
C GLU A 204 29.74 -4.88 -10.11
N LEU A 205 29.29 -6.14 -9.99
CA LEU A 205 27.86 -6.48 -9.86
C LEU A 205 27.23 -5.89 -8.59
N SER A 206 28.02 -5.72 -7.53
CA SER A 206 27.58 -5.08 -6.29
C SER A 206 27.03 -3.67 -6.50
N SER A 207 27.50 -2.94 -7.51
CA SER A 207 27.00 -1.60 -7.85
C SER A 207 25.53 -1.61 -8.31
N LEU A 208 25.07 -2.74 -8.88
CA LEU A 208 23.69 -2.91 -9.37
C LEU A 208 22.70 -3.11 -8.22
N HIS A 209 23.14 -3.43 -7.01
CA HIS A 209 22.25 -3.70 -5.87
C HIS A 209 21.34 -2.51 -5.56
N SER A 210 21.91 -1.29 -5.63
CA SER A 210 21.18 -0.04 -5.34
C SER A 210 20.05 0.27 -6.34
N THR A 211 20.13 -0.28 -7.56
CA THR A 211 19.21 0.00 -8.67
C THR A 211 18.43 -1.26 -9.07
N LEU A 212 19.04 -2.13 -9.87
CA LEU A 212 18.45 -3.39 -10.32
C LEU A 212 18.14 -4.32 -9.15
N GLY A 213 18.98 -4.35 -8.12
CA GLY A 213 18.72 -5.12 -6.91
C GLY A 213 17.47 -4.67 -6.18
N ARG A 214 17.30 -3.37 -5.98
CA ARG A 214 16.06 -2.80 -5.42
C ARG A 214 14.84 -3.11 -6.29
N TYR A 215 14.97 -3.09 -7.61
CA TYR A 215 13.91 -3.52 -8.52
C TYR A 215 13.51 -4.98 -8.28
N ILE A 216 14.48 -5.90 -8.23
CA ILE A 216 14.27 -7.33 -8.01
C ILE A 216 13.60 -7.58 -6.64
N LEU A 217 14.13 -6.99 -5.57
CA LEU A 217 13.56 -7.11 -4.22
C LEU A 217 12.10 -6.67 -4.18
N THR A 218 11.77 -5.57 -4.88
CA THR A 218 10.42 -4.99 -4.89
C THR A 218 9.47 -5.75 -5.80
N ASN A 219 9.86 -6.07 -7.04
CA ASN A 219 8.95 -6.60 -8.07
C ASN A 219 8.83 -8.12 -8.04
N PHE A 220 9.82 -8.84 -7.52
CA PHE A 220 9.75 -10.30 -7.35
C PHE A 220 9.34 -10.70 -5.92
N HIS A 221 8.98 -9.73 -5.07
CA HIS A 221 8.46 -9.93 -3.72
C HIS A 221 9.37 -10.77 -2.80
N LEU A 222 10.68 -10.59 -2.91
CA LEU A 222 11.66 -11.33 -2.11
C LEU A 222 11.56 -11.03 -0.60
N TRP A 223 11.02 -9.87 -0.21
CA TRP A 223 10.89 -9.47 1.20
C TRP A 223 9.68 -10.08 1.94
N SER A 224 8.67 -10.60 1.24
CA SER A 224 7.41 -10.94 1.95
C SER A 224 6.44 -11.90 1.26
N GLY A 225 6.81 -12.59 0.17
CA GLY A 225 5.82 -13.49 -0.44
C GLY A 225 6.25 -14.46 -1.52
N ASN A 226 7.48 -14.41 -2.03
CA ASN A 226 7.92 -15.35 -3.08
C ASN A 226 8.84 -16.44 -2.53
N GLU A 227 8.26 -17.32 -1.70
CA GLU A 227 9.00 -18.41 -1.05
C GLU A 227 9.61 -19.38 -2.06
N LEU A 228 8.92 -19.64 -3.19
CA LEU A 228 9.40 -20.49 -4.27
C LEU A 228 10.67 -19.95 -4.92
N LEU A 229 10.70 -18.65 -5.24
CA LEU A 229 11.90 -18.01 -5.76
C LEU A 229 13.04 -18.00 -4.75
N VAL A 230 12.74 -17.75 -3.46
CA VAL A 230 13.75 -17.79 -2.39
C VAL A 230 14.32 -19.20 -2.23
N GLU A 231 13.48 -20.24 -2.32
CA GLU A 231 13.91 -21.64 -2.32
C GLU A 231 14.77 -21.96 -3.56
N SER A 232 14.34 -21.53 -4.75
CA SER A 232 15.14 -21.65 -5.97
C SER A 232 16.49 -20.93 -5.85
N CYS A 233 16.56 -19.78 -5.17
CA CYS A 233 17.82 -19.11 -4.87
C CYS A 233 18.72 -19.94 -3.93
N ARG A 234 18.17 -20.74 -3.01
CA ARG A 234 18.96 -21.64 -2.14
C ARG A 234 19.62 -22.74 -2.95
N ASP A 235 18.93 -23.29 -3.95
CA ASP A 235 19.49 -24.33 -4.82
C ASP A 235 20.67 -23.82 -5.65
N TYR A 236 20.66 -22.53 -5.98
CA TYR A 236 21.76 -21.84 -6.67
C TYR A 236 22.91 -21.42 -5.74
N ALA A 237 22.73 -21.50 -4.42
CA ALA A 237 23.73 -21.08 -3.45
C ALA A 237 24.62 -22.25 -3.02
N ASP A 238 25.94 -22.14 -3.23
CA ASP A 238 26.93 -23.09 -2.67
C ASP A 238 27.02 -23.03 -1.12
N LYS A 239 26.32 -22.08 -0.47
CA LYS A 239 26.29 -21.84 0.98
C LYS A 239 24.89 -21.44 1.46
N LEU A 240 24.63 -21.61 2.76
CA LEU A 240 23.40 -21.15 3.41
C LEU A 240 23.13 -19.66 3.09
N LEU A 241 21.92 -19.35 2.61
CA LEU A 241 21.42 -17.97 2.56
C LEU A 241 21.26 -17.47 4.00
N LEU A 242 22.02 -16.44 4.37
CA LEU A 242 21.93 -15.83 5.70
C LEU A 242 20.98 -14.64 5.68
N HIS A 243 20.85 -13.96 4.54
CA HIS A 243 20.01 -12.77 4.37
C HIS A 243 19.29 -12.73 3.02
N GLU A 244 18.16 -12.02 2.95
CA GLU A 244 17.36 -11.85 1.72
C GLU A 244 18.12 -11.11 0.61
N ASP A 245 19.08 -10.28 0.98
CA ASP A 245 20.02 -9.62 0.06
C ASP A 245 20.89 -10.65 -0.69
N ASP A 246 21.09 -11.85 -0.14
CA ASP A 246 21.81 -12.94 -0.81
C ASP A 246 21.01 -13.49 -2.00
N ALA A 247 19.68 -13.58 -1.89
CA ALA A 247 18.81 -14.04 -2.98
C ALA A 247 18.79 -13.05 -4.15
N MET A 248 18.73 -11.75 -3.85
CA MET A 248 18.88 -10.70 -4.86
C MET A 248 20.23 -10.79 -5.58
N ALA A 249 21.33 -10.95 -4.83
CA ALA A 249 22.67 -11.07 -5.40
C ALA A 249 22.80 -12.29 -6.33
N ILE A 250 22.18 -13.42 -5.97
CA ILE A 250 22.14 -14.62 -6.80
C ILE A 250 21.43 -14.36 -8.13
N ILE A 251 20.26 -13.72 -8.12
CA ILE A 251 19.51 -13.42 -9.36
C ILE A 251 20.32 -12.47 -10.26
N ILE A 252 20.96 -11.44 -9.70
CA ILE A 252 21.83 -10.52 -10.46
C ILE A 252 23.01 -11.28 -11.08
N ARG A 253 23.65 -12.17 -10.31
CA ARG A 253 24.76 -12.99 -10.78
C ARG A 253 24.33 -13.94 -11.90
N SER A 254 23.18 -14.60 -11.76
CA SER A 254 22.62 -15.49 -12.78
C SER A 254 22.26 -14.74 -14.07
N LEU A 255 21.66 -13.54 -13.95
CA LEU A 255 21.41 -12.66 -15.09
C LEU A 255 22.70 -12.30 -15.82
N TRP A 256 23.73 -11.88 -15.10
CA TRP A 256 25.03 -11.55 -15.67
C TRP A 256 25.66 -12.74 -16.42
N GLN A 257 25.64 -13.93 -15.83
CA GLN A 257 26.16 -15.15 -16.47
C GLN A 257 25.40 -15.48 -17.76
N GLN A 258 24.07 -15.34 -17.78
CA GLN A 258 23.28 -15.61 -18.98
C GLN A 258 23.50 -14.56 -20.07
N LEU A 259 23.61 -13.28 -19.70
CA LEU A 259 23.91 -12.19 -20.64
C LEU A 259 25.32 -12.32 -21.23
N LYS A 260 26.33 -12.79 -20.48
CA LYS A 260 27.67 -13.06 -21.03
C LYS A 260 27.66 -14.09 -22.17
N LYS A 261 26.81 -15.12 -22.07
CA LYS A 261 26.69 -16.16 -23.11
C LYS A 261 26.03 -15.65 -24.38
N THR A 262 25.10 -14.71 -24.27
CA THR A 262 24.18 -14.33 -25.35
C THR A 262 24.46 -12.94 -25.95
N HIS A 263 25.11 -12.06 -25.19
CA HIS A 263 25.30 -10.64 -25.50
C HIS A 263 26.76 -10.19 -25.29
N SER A 264 27.72 -11.13 -25.34
CA SER A 264 29.13 -10.77 -25.50
C SER A 264 29.33 -10.23 -26.92
N LEU A 265 29.79 -8.98 -27.01
CA LEU A 265 30.07 -8.33 -28.29
C LEU A 265 31.12 -9.16 -29.05
N ARG A 266 30.72 -9.81 -30.16
CA ARG A 266 31.66 -10.36 -31.12
C ARG A 266 32.29 -9.20 -31.87
N ILE A 267 33.61 -9.04 -31.72
CA ILE A 267 34.39 -8.14 -32.57
C ILE A 267 34.31 -8.72 -33.99
N VAL A 268 33.55 -8.07 -34.87
CA VAL A 268 33.60 -8.35 -36.30
C VAL A 268 34.85 -7.63 -36.83
N LYS A 269 35.86 -8.41 -37.21
CA LYS A 269 37.04 -7.93 -37.92
C LYS A 269 36.69 -7.57 -39.36
#